data_AF-A0A061NKJ2-F1
#
_entry.id   AF-A0A061NKJ2-F1
#
_cell.length_a   1.000
_cell.length_b   1.000
_cell.length_c   1.000
_cell.angle_alpha   90.00
_cell.angle_beta   90.00
_cell.angle_gamma   90.00
#
_symmetry.space_group_name_H-M   'P 1'
#
loop_
_entity.id
_entity.type
_entity.pdbx_description
1 polymer ?
#
loop_
_entity_poly.entity_id
_entity_poly.type
_entity_poly.pdbx_seq_one_letter_code
_entity_poly.pdbx_strand_id
1 'polypeptide(L)'
;MTSTRGDFPVFEAEGYDYYLEPWVEEQTLTSPPSKELRLLSVLAANHKISENEQTIEEGALEEYEQEVDFIWNQQRLHMEQLADQLEQSRFISPFTMTYLHAGPFLERMFQSGKSGFQNWARHVKEKETYRFVFCHGKPSIAHGLIAADGNAWWTNWEASGPNHPAYDLAYFYQDIARNQPFHALDYQAIVYV
;
A
#
# COMPACT_ATOMS: atom_id res chain seq x y z
N MET A 1 26.89 10.59 25.99
CA MET A 1 27.13 10.29 24.57
C MET A 1 27.70 8.88 24.46
N THR A 2 26.83 7.89 24.34
CA THR A 2 27.20 6.51 24.02
C THR A 2 27.33 6.42 22.51
N SER A 3 28.56 6.47 22.00
CA SER A 3 28.84 6.19 20.60
C SER A 3 28.45 4.75 20.29
N THR A 4 27.55 4.52 19.33
CA THR A 4 27.30 3.17 18.80
C THR A 4 28.51 2.72 18.00
N ARG A 5 29.43 2.05 18.69
CA ARG A 5 30.56 1.37 18.08
C ARG A 5 30.08 -0.01 17.63
N GLY A 6 29.64 -0.12 16.39
CA GLY A 6 29.83 -1.30 15.54
C GLY A 6 28.78 -2.42 15.52
N ASP A 7 27.94 -2.61 16.55
CA ASP A 7 27.18 -3.88 16.62
C ASP A 7 25.66 -3.75 16.47
N PHE A 8 25.11 -2.53 16.55
CA PHE A 8 23.66 -2.30 16.45
C PHE A 8 23.33 -1.29 15.34
N PRO A 9 22.43 -1.64 14.40
CA PRO A 9 22.04 -0.75 13.30
C PRO A 9 21.12 0.40 13.75
N VAL A 10 20.65 0.36 14.99
CA VAL A 10 19.73 1.34 15.60
C VAL A 10 20.36 1.91 16.87
N PHE A 11 20.17 3.21 17.08
CA PHE A 11 20.54 3.97 18.26
C PHE A 11 19.28 4.52 18.92
N GLU A 12 19.08 4.24 20.21
CA GLU A 12 17.93 4.72 20.98
C GLU A 12 18.33 5.91 21.86
N ALA A 13 17.59 7.02 21.77
CA ALA A 13 17.77 8.16 22.66
C ALA A 13 16.46 8.91 22.89
N GLU A 14 16.21 9.31 24.15
CA GLU A 14 15.06 10.13 24.53
C GLU A 14 13.68 9.57 24.11
N GLY A 15 13.57 8.23 24.00
CA GLY A 15 12.34 7.56 23.57
C GLY A 15 12.14 7.50 22.05
N TYR A 16 13.19 7.79 21.27
CA TYR A 16 13.20 7.69 19.82
C TYR A 16 14.28 6.73 19.33
N ASP A 17 13.99 6.07 18.22
CA ASP A 17 14.90 5.18 17.50
C ASP A 17 15.49 5.92 16.29
N TYR A 18 16.81 5.85 16.16
CA TYR A 18 17.57 6.48 15.08
C TYR A 18 18.39 5.42 14.34
N TYR A 19 18.39 5.48 13.02
CA TYR A 19 19.27 4.67 12.18
C TYR A 19 19.86 5.55 11.08
N LEU A 20 20.95 5.07 10.46
CA LEU A 20 21.62 5.79 9.39
C LEU A 20 21.61 4.93 8.13
N GLU A 21 21.14 5.53 7.04
CA GLU A 21 21.28 4.98 5.69
C GLU A 21 22.40 5.72 4.94
N PRO A 22 23.09 5.05 4.01
CA PRO A 22 24.01 5.74 3.13
C PRO A 22 23.27 6.77 2.28
N TRP A 23 23.86 7.95 2.13
CA TRP A 23 23.32 8.95 1.21
C TRP A 23 23.42 8.46 -0.23
N VAL A 24 22.29 8.47 -0.95
CA VAL A 24 22.25 8.08 -2.36
C VAL A 24 21.87 9.29 -3.20
N GLU A 25 22.72 9.62 -4.18
CA GLU A 25 22.45 10.70 -5.12
C GLU A 25 21.41 10.25 -6.15
N GLU A 26 20.29 10.97 -6.23
CA GLU A 26 19.24 10.71 -7.20
C GLU A 26 19.63 11.19 -8.59
N GLN A 27 19.50 10.32 -9.59
CA GLN A 27 19.65 10.67 -10.99
C GLN A 27 18.31 10.79 -11.71
N THR A 28 18.22 11.79 -12.58
CA THR A 28 17.08 11.92 -13.49
C THR A 28 17.14 10.83 -14.57
N LEU A 29 16.05 10.09 -14.72
CA LEU A 29 15.92 9.10 -15.78
C LEU A 29 15.85 9.79 -17.15
N THR A 30 16.68 9.33 -18.08
CA THR A 30 16.72 9.82 -19.48
C THR A 30 16.09 8.84 -20.46
N SER A 31 15.77 7.61 -20.03
CA SER A 31 15.19 6.56 -20.86
C SER A 31 14.25 5.64 -20.08
N PRO A 32 13.26 5.02 -20.76
CA PRO A 32 12.35 4.06 -20.12
C PRO A 32 13.11 2.80 -19.60
N PRO A 33 12.50 2.03 -18.68
CA PRO A 33 11.20 2.24 -18.06
C PRO A 33 11.21 3.38 -17.03
N SER A 34 10.02 3.86 -16.68
CA SER A 34 9.83 4.96 -15.71
C SER A 34 10.31 4.59 -14.30
N LYS A 35 10.45 5.60 -13.43
CA LYS A 35 10.88 5.42 -12.03
C LYS A 35 9.98 4.43 -11.31
N GLU A 36 8.67 4.55 -11.50
CA GLU A 36 7.65 3.72 -10.86
C GLU A 36 7.80 2.25 -11.24
N LEU A 37 8.03 1.96 -12.53
CA LEU A 37 8.22 0.59 -12.99
C LEU A 37 9.53 -0.02 -12.47
N ARG A 38 10.60 0.78 -12.37
CA ARG A 38 11.87 0.31 -11.80
C ARG A 38 11.72 0.00 -10.31
N LEU A 39 11.05 0.87 -9.57
CA LEU A 39 10.75 0.69 -8.15
C LEU A 39 9.87 -0.54 -7.89
N LEU A 40 8.82 -0.75 -8.69
CA LEU A 40 8.00 -1.97 -8.65
C LEU A 40 8.83 -3.23 -8.92
N SER A 41 9.81 -3.15 -9.83
CA SER A 41 10.70 -4.29 -10.12
C SER A 41 11.52 -4.68 -8.89
N VAL A 42 11.96 -3.69 -8.10
CA VAL A 42 12.68 -3.95 -6.83
C VAL A 42 11.76 -4.55 -5.77
N LEU A 43 10.52 -4.04 -5.62
CA LEU A 43 9.54 -4.65 -4.72
C LEU A 43 9.25 -6.10 -5.11
N ALA A 44 9.06 -6.36 -6.40
CA ALA A 44 8.82 -7.71 -6.91
C ALA A 44 10.01 -8.65 -6.62
N ALA A 45 11.24 -8.17 -6.79
CA ALA A 45 12.44 -8.92 -6.43
C ALA A 45 12.49 -9.22 -4.92
N ASN A 46 12.22 -8.23 -4.07
CA ASN A 46 12.16 -8.39 -2.62
C ASN A 46 11.09 -9.40 -2.21
N HIS A 47 9.89 -9.30 -2.79
CA HIS A 47 8.79 -10.24 -2.57
C HIS A 47 9.15 -11.66 -3.01
N LYS A 48 9.92 -11.80 -4.09
CA LYS A 48 10.34 -13.11 -4.58
C LYS A 48 11.37 -13.77 -3.67
N ILE A 49 12.33 -12.99 -3.15
CA ILE A 49 13.39 -13.47 -2.26
C ILE A 49 12.83 -13.86 -0.89
N SER A 50 11.83 -13.12 -0.41
CA SER A 50 11.20 -13.33 0.91
C SER A 50 9.93 -14.19 0.87
N GLU A 51 9.61 -14.77 -0.28
CA GLU A 51 8.41 -15.59 -0.47
C GLU A 51 8.45 -16.82 0.43
N ASN A 52 7.41 -16.99 1.23
CA ASN A 52 7.22 -18.17 2.07
C ASN A 52 5.73 -18.51 2.21
N GLU A 53 5.45 -19.73 2.67
CA GLU A 53 4.11 -20.23 2.92
C GLU A 53 3.99 -20.66 4.38
N GLN A 54 2.83 -20.40 4.97
CA GLN A 54 2.52 -20.79 6.33
C GLN A 54 1.21 -21.56 6.36
N THR A 55 1.19 -22.66 7.13
CA THR A 55 -0.02 -23.41 7.45
C THR A 55 -0.92 -22.59 8.36
N ILE A 56 -2.21 -22.59 8.11
CA ILE A 56 -3.19 -21.90 8.93
C ILE A 56 -4.27 -22.88 9.40
N GLU A 57 -4.51 -22.86 10.71
CA GLU A 57 -5.61 -23.60 11.31
C GLU A 57 -6.94 -22.97 10.89
N GLU A 58 -7.96 -23.79 10.61
CA GLU A 58 -9.26 -23.31 10.13
C GLU A 58 -9.87 -22.25 11.07
N GLY A 59 -9.80 -22.49 12.38
CA GLY A 59 -10.30 -21.53 13.38
C GLY A 59 -9.57 -20.17 13.35
N ALA A 60 -8.26 -20.15 13.07
CA ALA A 60 -7.50 -18.91 12.96
C ALA A 60 -7.87 -18.11 11.70
N LEU A 61 -8.19 -18.80 10.60
CA LEU A 61 -8.71 -18.15 9.39
C LEU A 61 -10.09 -17.55 9.64
N GLU A 62 -10.98 -18.28 10.31
CA GLU A 62 -12.33 -17.80 10.65
C GLU A 62 -12.30 -16.58 11.58
N GLU A 63 -11.43 -16.58 12.60
CA GLU A 63 -11.21 -15.43 13.47
C GLU A 63 -10.73 -14.21 12.67
N TYR A 64 -9.77 -14.40 11.76
CA TYR A 64 -9.26 -13.33 10.91
C TYR A 64 -10.34 -12.78 9.94
N GLU A 65 -11.15 -13.66 9.34
CA GLU A 65 -12.28 -13.23 8.50
C GLU A 65 -13.29 -12.38 9.29
N GLN A 66 -13.60 -12.78 10.52
CA GLN A 66 -14.51 -12.02 11.40
C GLN A 66 -13.93 -10.66 11.80
N GLU A 67 -12.63 -10.60 12.11
CA GLU A 67 -11.95 -9.34 12.44
C GLU A 67 -11.98 -8.37 11.25
N VAL A 68 -11.60 -8.84 10.06
CA VAL A 68 -11.59 -8.01 8.84
C VAL A 68 -13.01 -7.53 8.51
N ASP A 69 -14.01 -8.42 8.55
CA ASP A 69 -15.40 -8.03 8.27
C ASP A 69 -15.92 -7.02 9.31
N PHE A 70 -15.59 -7.19 10.59
CA PHE A 70 -15.95 -6.23 11.63
C PHE A 70 -15.35 -4.84 11.37
N ILE A 71 -14.04 -4.76 11.10
CA ILE A 71 -13.33 -3.49 10.85
C ILE A 71 -13.91 -2.79 9.61
N TRP A 72 -14.10 -3.54 8.52
CA TRP A 72 -14.59 -2.99 7.27
C TRP A 72 -16.04 -2.52 7.36
N ASN A 73 -16.91 -3.29 8.02
CA ASN A 73 -18.30 -2.87 8.26
C ASN A 73 -18.38 -1.65 9.19
N GLN A 74 -17.51 -1.55 10.20
CA GLN A 74 -17.39 -0.34 11.04
C GLN A 74 -17.00 0.89 10.21
N GLN A 75 -16.01 0.76 9.32
CA GLN A 75 -15.60 1.85 8.42
C GLN A 75 -16.74 2.26 7.47
N ARG A 76 -17.45 1.29 6.89
CA ARG A 76 -18.61 1.56 6.04
C ARG A 76 -19.73 2.28 6.80
N LEU A 77 -20.09 1.78 7.99
CA LEU A 77 -21.10 2.40 8.84
C LEU A 77 -20.73 3.85 9.21
N HIS A 78 -19.45 4.10 9.50
CA HIS A 78 -18.97 5.45 9.77
C HIS A 78 -19.18 6.39 8.57
N MET A 79 -18.93 5.90 7.34
CA MET A 79 -19.16 6.67 6.12
C MET A 79 -20.64 6.95 5.88
N GLU A 80 -21.52 5.98 6.14
CA GLU A 80 -22.98 6.16 6.05
C GLU A 80 -23.47 7.20 7.06
N GLN A 81 -23.05 7.09 8.33
CA GLN A 81 -23.39 8.06 9.38
C GLN A 81 -22.90 9.47 9.05
N LEU A 82 -21.70 9.58 8.46
CA LEU A 82 -21.18 10.87 8.00
C LEU A 82 -22.03 11.44 6.84
N ALA A 83 -22.48 10.61 5.91
CA ALA A 83 -23.38 11.05 4.84
C ALA A 83 -24.70 11.58 5.42
N ASP A 84 -25.34 10.85 6.34
CA ASP A 84 -26.58 11.26 7.00
C ASP A 84 -26.44 12.62 7.71
N GLN A 85 -25.30 12.85 8.38
CA GLN A 85 -25.01 14.13 9.04
C GLN A 85 -24.82 15.27 8.03
N LEU A 86 -24.14 15.00 6.93
CA LEU A 86 -23.85 15.98 5.89
C LEU A 86 -25.10 16.40 5.10
N GLU A 87 -26.04 15.48 4.89
CA GLU A 87 -27.33 15.74 4.22
C GLU A 87 -28.24 16.70 5.00
N GLN A 88 -28.10 16.77 6.33
CA GLN A 88 -28.89 17.67 7.18
C GLN A 88 -28.46 19.14 7.06
N SER A 89 -27.34 19.43 6.40
CA SER A 89 -26.86 20.80 6.26
C SER A 89 -27.77 21.62 5.33
N ARG A 90 -28.24 22.77 5.82
CA ARG A 90 -28.99 23.74 5.02
C ARG A 90 -28.17 24.28 3.83
N PHE A 91 -26.85 24.33 3.96
CA PHE A 91 -25.94 24.78 2.91
C PHE A 91 -24.83 23.74 2.71
N ILE A 92 -24.86 23.10 1.55
CA ILE A 92 -23.92 22.02 1.20
C ILE A 92 -22.68 22.63 0.56
N SER A 93 -21.51 22.38 1.14
CA SER A 93 -20.24 22.79 0.54
C SER A 93 -19.93 21.97 -0.72
N PRO A 94 -19.13 22.48 -1.67
CA PRO A 94 -18.71 21.70 -2.83
C PRO A 94 -18.07 20.35 -2.45
N PHE A 95 -17.25 20.33 -1.40
CA PHE A 95 -16.65 19.10 -0.87
C PHE A 95 -17.73 18.10 -0.40
N THR A 96 -18.69 18.58 0.39
CA THR A 96 -19.80 17.76 0.89
C THR A 96 -20.63 17.18 -0.26
N MET A 97 -20.93 18.00 -1.26
CA MET A 97 -21.68 17.57 -2.44
C MET A 97 -20.94 16.46 -3.19
N THR A 98 -19.62 16.61 -3.40
CA THR A 98 -18.79 15.57 -4.03
C THR A 98 -18.81 14.27 -3.23
N TYR A 99 -18.69 14.34 -1.90
CA TYR A 99 -18.75 13.16 -1.04
C TYR A 99 -20.09 12.43 -1.15
N LEU A 100 -21.21 13.15 -1.02
CA LEU A 100 -22.55 12.57 -1.09
C LEU A 100 -22.81 11.91 -2.46
N HIS A 101 -22.38 12.55 -3.56
CA HIS A 101 -22.50 11.96 -4.90
C HIS A 101 -21.59 10.74 -5.11
N ALA A 102 -20.47 10.64 -4.39
CA ALA A 102 -19.56 9.51 -4.49
C ALA A 102 -20.10 8.24 -3.80
N GLY A 103 -21.16 8.32 -3.00
CA GLY A 103 -21.72 7.18 -2.23
C GLY A 103 -21.85 5.87 -3.04
N PRO A 104 -22.57 5.85 -4.18
CA PRO A 104 -22.70 4.64 -4.99
C PRO A 104 -21.38 4.13 -5.59
N PHE A 105 -20.38 5.00 -5.79
CA PHE A 105 -19.04 4.58 -6.20
C PHE A 105 -18.29 3.94 -5.05
N LEU A 106 -18.32 4.56 -3.86
CA LEU A 106 -17.66 4.07 -2.65
C LEU A 106 -18.23 2.71 -2.23
N GLU A 107 -19.55 2.52 -2.29
CA GLU A 107 -20.18 1.22 -1.99
C GLU A 107 -19.75 0.14 -2.98
N ARG A 108 -19.67 0.45 -4.27
CA ARG A 108 -19.16 -0.51 -5.27
C ARG A 108 -17.71 -0.90 -4.98
N MET A 109 -16.86 0.05 -4.63
CA MET A 109 -15.47 -0.22 -4.27
C MET A 109 -15.36 -1.09 -3.02
N PHE A 110 -16.19 -0.84 -2.00
CA PHE A 110 -16.29 -1.66 -0.81
C PHE A 110 -16.67 -3.11 -1.14
N GLN A 111 -17.72 -3.31 -1.93
CA GLN A 111 -18.17 -4.64 -2.34
C GLN A 111 -17.12 -5.37 -3.19
N SER A 112 -16.43 -4.67 -4.08
CA SER A 112 -15.31 -5.24 -4.85
C SER A 112 -14.17 -5.71 -3.95
N GLY A 113 -13.79 -4.89 -2.95
CA GLY A 113 -12.78 -5.27 -1.96
C GLY A 113 -13.20 -6.51 -1.15
N LYS A 114 -14.44 -6.52 -0.66
CA LYS A 114 -15.01 -7.64 0.11
C LYS A 114 -15.04 -8.94 -0.71
N SER A 115 -15.46 -8.87 -1.96
CA SER A 115 -15.44 -10.02 -2.87
C SER A 115 -14.02 -10.55 -3.10
N GLY A 116 -13.04 -9.65 -3.29
CA GLY A 116 -11.63 -10.01 -3.42
C GLY A 116 -11.11 -10.75 -2.18
N PHE A 117 -11.40 -10.23 -0.99
CA PHE A 117 -11.02 -10.85 0.28
C PHE A 117 -11.66 -12.23 0.48
N GLN A 118 -12.97 -12.35 0.22
CA GLN A 118 -13.69 -13.63 0.33
C GLN A 118 -13.15 -14.68 -0.65
N ASN A 119 -12.77 -14.26 -1.85
CA ASN A 119 -12.11 -15.15 -2.80
C ASN A 119 -10.76 -15.60 -2.26
N TRP A 120 -9.93 -14.70 -1.74
CA TRP A 120 -8.66 -15.06 -1.11
C TRP A 120 -8.86 -16.04 0.06
N ALA A 121 -9.78 -15.77 0.98
CA ALA A 121 -10.02 -16.62 2.14
C ALA A 121 -10.47 -18.03 1.73
N ARG A 122 -11.32 -18.14 0.70
CA ARG A 122 -11.70 -19.44 0.11
C ARG A 122 -10.48 -20.22 -0.41
N HIS A 123 -9.58 -19.56 -1.12
CA HIS A 123 -8.37 -20.21 -1.64
C HIS A 123 -7.43 -20.67 -0.51
N VAL A 124 -7.33 -19.88 0.57
CA VAL A 124 -6.54 -20.26 1.74
C VAL A 124 -7.17 -21.45 2.46
N LYS A 125 -8.50 -21.45 2.64
CA LYS A 125 -9.25 -22.57 3.22
C LYS A 125 -9.07 -23.87 2.42
N GLU A 126 -9.12 -23.79 1.10
CA GLU A 126 -8.92 -24.96 0.21
C GLU A 126 -7.48 -25.50 0.23
N LYS A 127 -6.49 -24.63 0.45
CA LYS A 127 -5.05 -25.01 0.44
C LYS A 127 -4.46 -25.27 1.82
N GLU A 128 -5.18 -24.93 2.90
CA GLU A 128 -4.72 -24.98 4.30
C GLU A 128 -3.43 -24.18 4.57
N THR A 129 -3.04 -23.36 3.61
CA THR A 129 -1.79 -22.61 3.58
C THR A 129 -2.03 -21.27 2.91
N TYR A 130 -1.29 -20.26 3.35
CA TYR A 130 -1.28 -18.95 2.70
C TYR A 130 0.16 -18.50 2.42
N ARG A 131 0.31 -17.80 1.30
CA ARG A 131 1.56 -17.18 0.89
C ARG A 131 1.70 -15.82 1.55
N PHE A 132 2.89 -15.54 2.08
CA PHE A 132 3.29 -14.21 2.52
C PHE A 132 4.68 -13.86 1.97
N VAL A 133 4.98 -12.58 1.98
CA VAL A 133 6.26 -12.00 1.58
C VAL A 133 6.65 -10.91 2.57
N PHE A 134 7.91 -10.51 2.58
CA PHE A 134 8.32 -9.31 3.32
C PHE A 134 7.95 -8.07 2.51
N CYS A 135 6.90 -7.38 2.94
CA CYS A 135 6.40 -6.17 2.32
C CYS A 135 7.15 -4.94 2.85
N HIS A 136 7.30 -3.91 2.02
CA HIS A 136 7.76 -2.58 2.44
C HIS A 136 6.75 -1.92 3.39
N GLY A 137 5.46 -2.20 3.21
CA GLY A 137 4.37 -1.78 4.08
C GLY A 137 3.79 -0.41 3.72
N LYS A 138 4.62 0.56 3.32
CA LYS A 138 4.19 1.88 2.84
C LYS A 138 5.01 2.36 1.64
N PRO A 139 5.05 1.60 0.53
CA PRO A 139 5.77 2.04 -0.66
C PRO A 139 5.15 3.32 -1.22
N SER A 140 5.98 4.33 -1.44
CA SER A 140 5.63 5.63 -2.04
C SER A 140 6.70 6.05 -3.03
N ILE A 141 6.36 6.72 -4.12
CA ILE A 141 7.36 7.23 -5.08
C ILE A 141 8.42 8.10 -4.38
N ALA A 142 8.04 8.80 -3.30
CA ALA A 142 8.95 9.61 -2.51
C ALA A 142 9.95 8.81 -1.65
N HIS A 143 9.66 7.54 -1.35
CA HIS A 143 10.57 6.60 -0.67
C HIS A 143 11.46 5.83 -1.65
N GLY A 144 11.26 6.07 -2.95
CA GLY A 144 12.03 5.46 -4.01
C GLY A 144 12.97 6.45 -4.66
N LEU A 145 14.16 6.00 -5.03
CA LEU A 145 15.13 6.81 -5.78
C LEU A 145 15.83 5.98 -6.85
N ILE A 146 16.33 6.65 -7.87
CA ILE A 146 17.22 6.04 -8.87
C ILE A 146 18.64 6.48 -8.54
N ALA A 147 19.47 5.52 -8.15
CA ALA A 147 20.85 5.76 -7.78
C ALA A 147 21.72 6.07 -9.00
N ALA A 148 22.95 6.50 -8.73
CA ALA A 148 23.88 6.92 -9.77
C ALA A 148 24.31 5.82 -10.76
N ASP A 149 24.18 4.56 -10.36
CA ASP A 149 24.41 3.38 -11.18
C ASP A 149 23.19 2.99 -12.05
N GLY A 150 22.10 3.74 -11.96
CA GLY A 150 20.85 3.49 -12.67
C GLY A 150 19.91 2.49 -11.99
N ASN A 151 20.30 1.95 -10.83
CA ASN A 151 19.48 1.02 -10.06
C ASN A 151 18.42 1.78 -9.25
N ALA A 152 17.27 1.14 -9.07
CA ALA A 152 16.23 1.66 -8.18
C ALA A 152 16.47 1.18 -6.74
N TRP A 153 16.19 2.06 -5.79
CA TRP A 153 16.38 1.80 -4.36
C TRP A 153 15.16 2.27 -3.58
N TRP A 154 14.86 1.55 -2.50
CA TRP A 154 13.81 1.85 -1.54
C TRP A 154 14.42 2.21 -0.19
N THR A 155 13.92 3.28 0.41
CA THR A 155 14.24 3.72 1.78
C THR A 155 12.99 3.58 2.66
N ASN A 156 13.08 3.93 3.94
CA ASN A 156 11.94 3.98 4.87
C ASN A 156 11.24 2.62 5.09
N TRP A 157 12.02 1.62 5.51
CA TRP A 157 11.53 0.26 5.76
C TRP A 157 10.91 0.08 7.16
N GLU A 158 10.58 1.14 7.90
CA GLU A 158 10.11 1.05 9.30
C GLU A 158 8.73 0.39 9.42
N ALA A 159 7.92 0.51 8.37
CA ALA A 159 6.60 -0.12 8.29
C ALA A 159 6.63 -1.52 7.66
N SER A 160 7.83 -2.06 7.40
CA SER A 160 8.00 -3.33 6.70
C SER A 160 7.67 -4.53 7.59
N GLY A 161 7.26 -5.62 6.95
CA GLY A 161 6.91 -6.84 7.67
C GLY A 161 6.27 -7.90 6.78
N PRO A 162 6.07 -9.12 7.32
CA PRO A 162 5.42 -10.20 6.60
C PRO A 162 3.96 -9.84 6.31
N ASN A 163 3.57 -9.87 5.03
CA ASN A 163 2.19 -9.63 4.60
C ASN A 163 1.92 -10.28 3.23
N HIS A 164 0.69 -10.18 2.73
CA HIS A 164 0.36 -10.55 1.37
C HIS A 164 0.98 -9.55 0.37
N PRO A 165 1.58 -9.99 -0.76
CA PRO A 165 2.24 -9.10 -1.73
C PRO A 165 1.32 -8.04 -2.32
N ALA A 166 0.01 -8.30 -2.40
CA ALA A 166 -0.99 -7.32 -2.84
C ALA A 166 -1.08 -6.09 -1.91
N TYR A 167 -0.62 -6.19 -0.67
CA TYR A 167 -0.59 -5.08 0.29
C TYR A 167 0.27 -3.92 -0.25
N ASP A 168 1.53 -4.20 -0.61
CA ASP A 168 2.44 -3.20 -1.18
C ASP A 168 1.90 -2.65 -2.51
N LEU A 169 1.34 -3.51 -3.36
CA LEU A 169 0.75 -3.06 -4.62
C LEU A 169 -0.39 -2.06 -4.38
N ALA A 170 -1.31 -2.37 -3.46
CA ALA A 170 -2.42 -1.49 -3.13
C ALA A 170 -1.94 -0.12 -2.63
N TYR A 171 -0.94 -0.10 -1.74
CA TYR A 171 -0.35 1.15 -1.26
C TYR A 171 0.35 1.92 -2.38
N PHE A 172 1.13 1.25 -3.22
CA PHE A 172 1.87 1.91 -4.28
C PHE A 172 0.94 2.51 -5.35
N TYR A 173 -0.12 1.80 -5.74
CA TYR A 173 -1.13 2.35 -6.65
C TYR A 173 -1.90 3.51 -6.03
N GLN A 174 -2.20 3.45 -4.73
CA GLN A 174 -2.80 4.56 -4.00
C GLN A 174 -1.89 5.80 -4.00
N ASP A 175 -0.59 5.61 -3.78
CA ASP A 175 0.40 6.69 -3.82
C ASP A 175 0.51 7.31 -5.21
N ILE A 176 0.62 6.50 -6.26
CA ILE A 176 0.61 6.97 -7.66
C ILE A 176 -0.65 7.79 -7.93
N ALA A 177 -1.83 7.28 -7.59
CA ALA A 177 -3.10 7.95 -7.88
C ALA A 177 -3.24 9.31 -7.16
N ARG A 178 -2.58 9.48 -6.01
CA ARG A 178 -2.53 10.75 -5.27
C ARG A 178 -1.53 11.74 -5.86
N ASN A 179 -0.34 11.26 -6.23
CA ASN A 179 0.79 12.10 -6.66
C ASN A 179 0.79 12.39 -8.16
N GLN A 180 0.14 11.55 -8.94
CA GLN A 180 -0.09 11.69 -10.37
C GLN A 180 -1.61 11.65 -10.57
N PRO A 181 -2.33 12.78 -10.42
CA PRO A 181 -3.75 12.79 -10.75
C PRO A 181 -3.87 12.28 -12.17
N PHE A 182 -4.74 11.29 -12.40
CA PHE A 182 -4.97 10.69 -13.72
C PHE A 182 -5.04 11.82 -14.76
N HIS A 183 -3.94 12.06 -15.46
CA HIS A 183 -4.00 12.81 -16.70
C HIS A 183 -4.95 11.99 -17.55
N ALA A 184 -6.08 12.58 -17.95
CA ALA A 184 -6.90 11.99 -19.00
C ALA A 184 -5.92 11.59 -20.09
N LEU A 185 -5.83 10.29 -20.40
CA LEU A 185 -4.85 9.77 -21.35
C LEU A 185 -4.86 10.69 -22.56
N ASP A 186 -3.81 11.49 -22.74
CA ASP A 186 -3.64 12.25 -23.97
C ASP A 186 -3.52 11.17 -25.04
N TYR A 187 -4.60 11.00 -25.79
CA TYR A 187 -4.85 9.92 -26.75
C TYR A 187 -3.76 9.84 -27.85
N GLN A 188 -2.83 10.80 -27.87
CA GLN A 188 -1.74 10.92 -28.81
C GLN A 188 -0.58 9.95 -28.55
N ALA A 189 -0.45 9.38 -27.34
CA ALA A 189 0.64 8.44 -27.04
C ALA A 189 0.38 6.98 -27.48
N ILE A 190 -0.84 6.62 -27.89
CA ILE A 190 -1.19 5.25 -28.30
C ILE A 190 -1.04 5.04 -29.83
N VAL A 191 -0.74 6.09 -30.60
CA VAL A 191 -0.71 6.02 -32.08
C VAL A 191 0.66 5.63 -32.65
N TYR A 192 1.68 5.41 -31.82
CA TYR A 192 3.03 5.04 -32.29
C TYR A 192 3.63 3.82 -31.58
N VAL A 193 2.85 2.75 -31.47
CA VAL A 193 3.37 1.37 -31.28
C VAL A 193 2.93 0.53 -32.47
#